data_AF-A0A950XEX1-F1
#
_entry.id   AF-A0A950XEX1-F1
#
_cell.length_a   1.000
_cell.length_b   1.000
_cell.length_c   1.000
_cell.angle_alpha   90.00
_cell.angle_beta   90.00
_cell.angle_gamma   90.00
#
_symmetry.space_group_name_H-M   'P 1'
#
loop_
_entity.id
_entity.type
_entity.pdbx_description
1 polymer ?
#
loop_
_entity_poly.entity_id
_entity_poly.type
_entity_poly.pdbx_seq_one_letter_code
_entity_poly.pdbx_strand_id
1 'polypeptide(L)'
;HPAYGAVTLALMTGCAPDALVLVADPRRRRIEQYSTPTLSYNESISLHERILATMKPAPVAGIALNTHGLSDDDARAEIERGRDETGLPCDDLVRFGADAFYAAIRDRIVKTAPLTAAAPP
;
A
#
# COMPACT_ATOMS: atom_id res chain seq x y z
N HIS A 1 12.66 -2.74 -2.70
CA HIS A 1 13.40 -4.02 -2.83
C HIS A 1 14.61 -3.82 -3.75
N PRO A 2 15.84 -4.19 -3.35
CA PRO A 2 17.05 -3.96 -4.18
C PRO A 2 17.00 -4.61 -5.57
N ALA A 3 16.63 -5.89 -5.69
CA ALA A 3 16.52 -6.55 -6.99
C ALA A 3 15.24 -6.27 -7.79
N TYR A 4 14.08 -6.16 -7.13
CA TYR A 4 12.78 -6.06 -7.83
C TYR A 4 12.16 -4.66 -7.87
N GLY A 5 12.83 -3.63 -7.33
CA GLY A 5 12.29 -2.27 -7.31
C GLY A 5 11.99 -1.72 -8.71
N ALA A 6 12.80 -2.06 -9.71
CA ALA A 6 12.57 -1.67 -11.10
C ALA A 6 11.27 -2.26 -11.68
N VAL A 7 10.88 -3.46 -11.27
CA VAL A 7 9.63 -4.11 -11.70
C VAL A 7 8.43 -3.37 -11.14
N THR A 8 8.44 -3.06 -9.84
CA THR A 8 7.36 -2.28 -9.20
C THR A 8 7.22 -0.91 -9.85
N LEU A 9 8.33 -0.23 -10.14
CA LEU A 9 8.30 1.06 -10.83
C LEU A 9 7.66 0.94 -12.22
N ALA A 10 8.07 -0.04 -13.03
CA ALA A 10 7.49 -0.26 -14.35
C ALA A 10 5.98 -0.59 -14.30
N LEU A 11 5.53 -1.36 -13.30
CA LEU A 11 4.12 -1.65 -13.12
C LEU A 11 3.32 -0.39 -12.77
N MET A 12 3.78 0.37 -11.77
CA MET A 12 3.11 1.60 -11.34
C MET A 12 2.97 2.60 -12.49
N THR A 13 4.05 2.82 -13.24
CA THR A 13 4.03 3.79 -14.34
C THR A 13 3.31 3.25 -15.57
N GLY A 14 3.40 1.95 -15.86
CA GLY A 14 2.74 1.34 -17.01
C GLY A 14 1.22 1.19 -16.84
N CYS A 15 0.73 0.85 -15.65
CA CYS A 15 -0.71 0.66 -15.43
C CYS A 15 -1.45 1.95 -15.09
N ALA A 16 -0.73 2.99 -14.62
CA ALA A 16 -1.28 4.29 -14.24
C ALA A 16 -2.53 4.14 -13.34
N PRO A 17 -2.36 3.61 -12.11
CA PRO A 17 -3.46 3.24 -11.24
C PRO A 17 -4.27 4.46 -10.81
N ASP A 18 -5.50 4.21 -10.36
CA ASP A 18 -6.38 5.21 -9.75
C ASP A 18 -6.21 5.26 -8.23
N ALA A 19 -5.85 4.12 -7.63
CA ALA A 19 -5.51 3.98 -6.22
C ALA A 19 -4.59 2.76 -6.04
N LEU A 20 -3.90 2.70 -4.91
CA LEU A 20 -3.05 1.58 -4.50
C LEU A 20 -3.59 0.92 -3.22
N VAL A 21 -3.23 -0.35 -3.02
CA VAL A 21 -3.33 -1.02 -1.72
C VAL A 21 -1.92 -1.46 -1.33
N LEU A 22 -1.46 -1.04 -0.16
CA LEU A 22 -0.14 -1.42 0.34
C LEU A 22 -0.24 -2.82 0.97
N VAL A 23 0.53 -3.79 0.46
CA VAL A 23 0.61 -5.12 1.05
C VAL A 23 1.87 -5.23 1.90
N ALA A 24 1.75 -5.70 3.14
CA ALA A 24 2.89 -5.84 4.05
C ALA A 24 2.80 -7.06 4.96
N ASP A 25 3.96 -7.57 5.40
CA ASP A 25 4.05 -8.54 6.50
C ASP A 25 4.54 -7.78 7.74
N PRO A 26 3.71 -7.70 8.80
CA PRO A 26 4.01 -6.85 9.95
C PRO A 26 5.21 -7.33 10.78
N ARG A 27 5.70 -8.55 10.56
CA ARG A 27 6.88 -9.10 11.25
C ARG A 27 8.17 -8.87 10.47
N ARG A 28 8.07 -8.57 9.18
CA ARG A 28 9.24 -8.41 8.32
C ARG A 28 9.93 -7.08 8.66
N ARG A 29 11.23 -7.14 8.97
CA ARG A 29 12.08 -5.98 9.32
C ARG A 29 13.17 -5.70 8.29
N ARG A 30 13.39 -6.64 7.38
CA ARG A 30 14.34 -6.55 6.27
C ARG A 30 13.79 -7.25 5.04
N ILE A 31 14.26 -6.84 3.87
CA ILE A 31 13.94 -7.52 2.62
C ILE A 31 14.57 -8.92 2.64
N GLU A 32 13.81 -9.93 2.26
CA GLU A 32 14.29 -11.32 2.26
C GLU A 32 15.53 -11.46 1.37
N GLN A 33 16.56 -12.18 1.84
CA GLN A 33 17.86 -12.31 1.18
C GLN A 33 18.73 -11.04 1.11
N TYR A 34 18.28 -9.91 1.68
CA TYR A 34 19.06 -8.67 1.76
C TYR A 34 19.14 -8.13 3.19
N SER A 35 20.16 -7.32 3.48
CA SER A 35 20.28 -6.58 4.75
C SER A 35 19.48 -5.27 4.76
N THR A 36 18.86 -4.90 3.63
CA THR A 36 18.08 -3.67 3.50
C THR A 36 16.87 -3.69 4.42
N PRO A 37 16.68 -2.67 5.28
CA PRO A 37 15.52 -2.59 6.16
C PRO A 37 14.23 -2.41 5.36
N THR A 38 13.11 -2.85 5.93
CA THR A 38 11.78 -2.44 5.47
C THR A 38 11.52 -1.01 5.93
N LEU A 39 10.80 -0.25 5.11
CA LEU A 39 10.28 1.06 5.49
C LEU A 39 9.09 0.91 6.43
N SER A 40 8.76 1.96 7.18
CA SER A 40 7.45 2.09 7.82
C SER A 40 6.34 2.11 6.77
N TYR A 41 5.09 1.96 7.19
CA TYR A 41 3.95 2.04 6.27
C TYR A 41 3.82 3.46 5.73
N ASN A 42 3.97 4.48 6.57
CA ASN A 42 3.91 5.88 6.14
C ASN A 42 5.01 6.25 5.13
N GLU A 43 6.24 5.79 5.33
CA GLU A 43 7.33 6.01 4.37
C GLU A 43 7.06 5.28 3.05
N SER A 44 6.55 4.05 3.12
CA SER A 44 6.18 3.29 1.94
C SER A 44 5.07 4.01 1.17
N ILE A 45 3.99 4.41 1.82
CA ILE A 45 2.87 5.17 1.23
C ILE A 45 3.40 6.42 0.54
N SER A 46 4.14 7.25 1.29
CA SER A 46 4.70 8.50 0.79
C SER A 46 5.59 8.30 -0.44
N LEU A 47 6.40 7.24 -0.45
CA LEU A 47 7.27 6.94 -1.59
C LEU A 47 6.48 6.58 -2.84
N HIS A 48 5.50 5.68 -2.74
CA HIS A 48 4.71 5.23 -3.89
C HIS A 48 3.84 6.36 -4.46
N GLU A 49 3.19 7.13 -3.59
CA GLU A 49 2.37 8.28 -4.00
C GLU A 49 3.22 9.35 -4.68
N ARG A 50 4.42 9.66 -4.19
CA ARG A 50 5.32 10.65 -4.80
C ARG A 50 5.81 10.22 -6.18
N ILE A 51 6.06 8.93 -6.39
CA ILE A 51 6.40 8.40 -7.72
C ILE A 51 5.24 8.64 -8.69
N LEU A 52 4.03 8.24 -8.30
CA LEU A 52 2.84 8.36 -9.15
C LEU A 52 2.39 9.80 -9.38
N ALA A 53 2.62 10.70 -8.41
CA ALA A 53 2.30 12.12 -8.54
C ALA A 53 2.97 12.80 -9.75
N THR A 54 4.05 12.23 -10.28
CA THR A 54 4.74 12.74 -11.47
C THR A 54 3.99 12.51 -12.78
N MET A 55 3.00 11.61 -12.79
CA MET A 55 2.30 11.21 -14.02
C MET A 55 0.79 11.04 -13.87
N LYS A 56 0.34 10.46 -12.76
CA LYS A 56 -1.06 10.28 -12.42
C LYS A 56 -1.14 10.06 -10.91
N PRO A 57 -1.43 11.11 -10.13
CA PRO A 57 -1.57 10.99 -8.69
C PRO A 57 -2.58 9.90 -8.33
N ALA A 58 -2.14 8.95 -7.50
CA ALA A 58 -2.95 7.85 -7.03
C ALA A 58 -2.62 7.60 -5.55
N PRO A 59 -3.61 7.72 -4.65
CA PRO A 59 -3.39 7.52 -3.23
C PRO A 59 -3.28 6.03 -2.88
N VAL A 60 -2.63 5.72 -1.77
CA VAL A 60 -2.81 4.42 -1.10
C VAL A 60 -4.14 4.47 -0.35
N ALA A 61 -5.11 3.68 -0.81
CA ALA A 61 -6.46 3.68 -0.25
C ALA A 61 -6.58 2.86 1.04
N GLY A 62 -5.66 1.91 1.28
CA GLY A 62 -5.63 1.07 2.46
C GLY A 62 -4.45 0.09 2.47
N ILE A 63 -4.37 -0.69 3.55
CA ILE A 63 -3.29 -1.64 3.82
C ILE A 63 -3.85 -3.05 3.94
N ALA A 64 -3.26 -4.00 3.24
CA ALA A 64 -3.55 -5.42 3.37
C ALA A 64 -2.37 -6.11 4.07
N LEU A 65 -2.55 -6.49 5.33
CA LEU A 65 -1.53 -7.19 6.09
C LEU A 65 -1.58 -8.69 5.81
N ASN A 66 -0.41 -9.30 5.62
CA ASN A 66 -0.24 -10.74 5.66
C ASN A 66 0.14 -11.13 7.10
N THR A 67 -0.84 -11.54 7.88
CA THR A 67 -0.63 -11.97 9.28
C THR A 67 -0.37 -13.47 9.40
N HIS A 68 0.00 -14.16 8.31
CA HIS A 68 0.24 -15.59 8.33
C HIS A 68 1.25 -16.00 9.42
N GLY A 69 0.87 -16.95 10.27
CA GLY A 69 1.70 -17.41 11.39
C GLY A 69 1.64 -16.54 12.65
N LEU A 70 0.73 -15.55 12.70
CA LEU A 70 0.31 -14.90 13.95
C LEU A 70 -0.96 -15.57 14.50
N SER A 71 -1.19 -15.44 15.81
CA SER A 71 -2.50 -15.73 16.40
C SER A 71 -3.56 -14.74 15.90
N ASP A 72 -4.85 -15.04 16.09
CA ASP A 72 -5.91 -14.10 15.72
C ASP A 72 -5.83 -12.79 16.51
N ASP A 73 -5.47 -12.87 17.80
CA ASP A 73 -5.32 -11.68 18.65
C ASP A 73 -4.12 -10.83 18.21
N ASP A 74 -2.98 -11.45 17.91
CA ASP A 74 -1.81 -10.73 17.39
C ASP A 74 -2.08 -10.12 16.02
N ALA A 75 -2.80 -10.84 15.14
CA ALA A 75 -3.19 -10.34 13.83
C ALA A 75 -4.07 -9.08 13.96
N ARG A 76 -5.08 -9.11 14.84
CA ARG A 76 -5.92 -7.95 15.13
C ARG A 76 -5.10 -6.78 15.71
N ALA A 77 -4.16 -7.08 16.60
CA ALA A 77 -3.30 -6.05 17.18
C ALA A 77 -2.39 -5.39 16.12
N GLU A 78 -1.85 -6.13 15.16
CA GLU A 78 -1.09 -5.56 14.03
C GLU A 78 -1.97 -4.74 13.09
N ILE A 79 -3.21 -5.19 12.85
CA ILE A 79 -4.18 -4.44 12.03
C ILE A 79 -4.45 -3.08 12.66
N GLU A 80 -4.78 -3.03 13.95
CA GLU A 80 -5.03 -1.78 14.67
C GLU A 80 -3.79 -0.88 14.70
N ARG A 81 -2.59 -1.44 14.92
CA ARG A 81 -1.33 -0.67 14.77
C ARG A 81 -1.19 -0.05 13.39
N GLY A 82 -1.51 -0.79 12.33
CA GLY A 82 -1.47 -0.28 10.96
C GLY A 82 -2.49 0.83 10.72
N ARG A 83 -3.69 0.73 11.31
CA ARG A 83 -4.70 1.80 11.29
C ARG A 83 -4.21 3.04 12.03
N ASP A 84 -3.67 2.86 13.23
CA ASP A 84 -3.16 3.96 14.08
C ASP A 84 -1.98 4.68 13.44
N GLU A 85 -1.05 3.94 12.83
CA GLU A 85 0.12 4.52 12.17
C GLU A 85 -0.27 5.38 10.97
N THR A 86 -1.24 4.94 10.17
CA THR A 86 -1.49 5.52 8.84
C THR A 86 -2.80 6.28 8.72
N GLY A 87 -3.74 6.09 9.64
CA GLY A 87 -5.11 6.59 9.53
C GLY A 87 -5.92 5.96 8.40
N LEU A 88 -5.41 4.90 7.76
CA LEU A 88 -6.06 4.24 6.63
C LEU A 88 -6.78 2.94 7.05
N PRO A 89 -7.79 2.50 6.28
CA PRO A 89 -8.30 1.14 6.40
C PRO A 89 -7.16 0.11 6.30
N CYS A 90 -7.10 -0.82 7.24
CA CYS A 90 -6.08 -1.86 7.33
C CYS A 90 -6.77 -3.18 7.69
N ASP A 91 -6.46 -4.29 7.02
CA ASP A 91 -7.00 -5.60 7.38
C ASP A 91 -6.14 -6.76 6.84
N ASP A 92 -6.38 -7.98 7.31
CA ASP A 92 -5.91 -9.21 6.66
C ASP A 92 -7.03 -9.81 5.84
N LEU A 93 -6.99 -9.56 4.53
CA LEU A 93 -8.04 -9.94 3.59
C LEU A 93 -8.18 -11.46 3.41
N VAL A 94 -7.11 -12.22 3.68
CA VAL A 94 -7.12 -13.68 3.56
C VAL A 94 -7.71 -14.30 4.83
N ARG A 95 -7.37 -13.76 6.00
CA ARG A 95 -7.85 -14.27 7.28
C ARG A 95 -9.28 -13.84 7.60
N PHE A 96 -9.62 -12.58 7.37
CA PHE A 96 -10.90 -11.99 7.80
C PHE A 96 -11.86 -11.65 6.66
N GLY A 97 -11.44 -11.90 5.41
CA GLY A 97 -12.22 -11.60 4.22
C GLY A 97 -12.03 -10.15 3.73
N ALA A 98 -12.43 -9.89 2.49
CA ALA A 98 -12.16 -8.61 1.82
C ALA A 98 -13.34 -7.62 1.85
N ASP A 99 -14.55 -8.06 2.20
CA ASP A 99 -15.77 -7.26 2.00
C ASP A 99 -15.77 -5.96 2.83
N ALA A 100 -15.44 -6.07 4.12
CA ALA A 100 -15.39 -4.91 5.02
C ALA A 100 -14.29 -3.92 4.61
N PHE A 101 -13.12 -4.44 4.23
CA PHE A 101 -12.02 -3.62 3.73
C PHE A 101 -12.40 -2.90 2.43
N TYR A 102 -12.97 -3.61 1.46
CA TYR A 102 -13.42 -3.01 0.20
C TYR A 102 -14.46 -1.93 0.44
N ALA A 103 -15.46 -2.18 1.29
CA ALA A 103 -16.46 -1.18 1.65
C ALA A 103 -15.82 0.09 2.24
N ALA A 104 -14.75 -0.04 3.02
CA ALA A 104 -14.03 1.08 3.63
C ALA A 104 -13.16 1.88 2.63
N ILE A 105 -12.69 1.25 1.55
CA ILE A 105 -11.80 1.90 0.57
C ILE A 105 -12.49 2.34 -0.72
N ARG A 106 -13.67 1.79 -1.06
CA ARG A 106 -14.29 1.97 -2.39
C ARG A 106 -14.44 3.44 -2.81
N ASP A 107 -14.78 4.33 -1.89
CA ASP A 107 -15.01 5.75 -2.20
C ASP A 107 -13.70 6.51 -2.47
N ARG A 108 -12.55 5.92 -2.12
CA ARG A 108 -11.20 6.42 -2.47
C ARG A 108 -10.74 5.96 -3.85
N ILE A 109 -11.45 5.02 -4.49
CA ILE A 109 -11.09 4.47 -5.80
C ILE A 109 -11.83 5.27 -6.88
N VAL A 110 -11.30 6.44 -7.21
CA VAL A 110 -11.91 7.36 -8.18
C VAL A 110 -11.12 7.35 -9.47
N LYS A 111 -11.82 7.16 -10.60
CA LYS A 111 -11.17 7.18 -11.92
C LYS A 111 -10.64 8.58 -12.25
N THR A 112 -9.34 8.69 -12.51
CA THR A 112 -8.70 9.94 -12.92
C THR A 112 -7.95 9.80 -14.25
N ALA A 113 -7.73 10.92 -14.92
CA ALA A 113 -6.87 10.99 -16.10
C ALA A 113 -5.41 11.22 -15.67
N PRO A 114 -4.42 10.71 -16.43
CA PRO A 114 -3.03 11.13 -16.28
C PRO A 114 -2.86 12.64 -16.43
N LEU A 115 -1.81 13.18 -15.81
CA LEU A 115 -1.40 14.56 -15.98
C LEU A 115 -1.08 14.83 -17.45
N THR A 116 -1.54 15.98 -17.94
CA THR A 116 -1.21 16.48 -19.28
C THR A 116 -0.55 17.84 -19.14
N ALA A 117 0.29 18.21 -20.11
CA ALA A 117 0.96 19.50 -20.13
C ALA A 117 0.01 20.72 -20.14
N ALA A 118 -1.31 20.50 -20.30
CA ALA A 118 -2.34 21.53 -20.31
C ALA A 118 -2.92 21.85 -18.92
N ALA A 119 -2.53 21.14 -17.86
CA ALA A 119 -2.93 21.47 -16.49
C ALA A 119 -1.80 22.24 -15.79
N PRO A 120 -2.00 23.51 -15.37
CA PRO A 120 -1.00 24.23 -14.59
C PRO A 120 -0.83 23.62 -13.18
N PRO A 121 0.31 23.88 -12.51
CA PRO A 121 0.54 23.43 -11.14
C PRO A 121 -0.46 24.02 -10.14
#